data_AF-A0AAU7MTL4-F1
#
_entry.id   AF-A0AAU7MTL4-F1
#
_cell.length_a   1.000
_cell.length_b   1.000
_cell.length_c   1.000
_cell.angle_alpha   90.00
_cell.angle_beta   90.00
_cell.angle_gamma   90.00
#
_symmetry.space_group_name_H-M   'P 1'
#
loop_
_entity.id
_entity.type
_entity.pdbx_description
1 polymer ?
#
loop_
_entity_poly.entity_id
_entity_poly.type
_entity_poly.pdbx_seq_one_letter_code
_entity_poly.pdbx_strand_id
1 'polypeptide(L)'
;MKIKSITFSPQEPKLKIIKNVFVYISEKHEQIIVTPFYKEPNQGYRYSQEECEVLKIDSSYDLIGEAIKRNIQKFDIKEYDAKRSSKKDGYTAFHVSKEKSMRGFEKNYTLIDVSGLTDRNNTFRIQTRLGFINRLEITSTISAHCDNAELGKLVMKMFNSEIVERK
;
A
#
# COMPACT_ATOMS: atom_id res chain seq x y z
N MET A 1 31.44 -34.79 7.44
CA MET A 1 31.57 -33.47 6.79
C MET A 1 30.18 -33.05 6.30
N LYS A 2 29.51 -32.07 6.93
CA LYS A 2 28.14 -31.67 6.56
C LYS A 2 28.20 -30.57 5.49
N ILE A 3 27.79 -30.90 4.26
CA ILE A 3 27.67 -29.93 3.17
C ILE A 3 26.46 -29.05 3.49
N LYS A 4 26.70 -27.78 3.83
CA LYS A 4 25.63 -26.78 3.88
C LYS A 4 25.20 -26.52 2.43
N SER A 5 23.97 -26.89 2.09
CA SER A 5 23.37 -26.50 0.82
C SER A 5 23.27 -24.98 0.78
N ILE A 6 24.10 -24.34 -0.04
CA ILE A 6 23.96 -22.91 -0.34
C ILE A 6 22.85 -22.85 -1.38
N THR A 7 21.63 -22.60 -0.92
CA THR A 7 20.49 -22.35 -1.81
C THR A 7 20.72 -21.00 -2.47
N PHE A 8 21.22 -21.01 -3.70
CA PHE A 8 21.31 -19.80 -4.51
C PHE A 8 19.92 -19.52 -5.07
N SER A 9 19.20 -18.60 -4.43
CA SER A 9 17.95 -18.08 -5.01
C SER A 9 18.35 -17.15 -6.16
N PRO A 10 18.00 -17.47 -7.43
CA PRO A 10 18.32 -16.57 -8.54
C PRO A 10 17.65 -15.21 -8.29
N GLN A 11 18.38 -14.11 -8.52
CA GLN A 11 17.81 -12.77 -8.44
C GLN A 11 16.59 -12.70 -9.38
N GLU A 12 15.45 -12.30 -8.83
CA GLU A 12 14.27 -12.09 -9.66
C GLU A 12 14.58 -11.03 -10.72
N PRO A 13 14.32 -11.30 -12.01
CA PRO A 13 14.50 -10.29 -13.03
C PRO A 13 13.58 -9.11 -12.71
N LYS A 14 14.12 -7.88 -12.72
CA LYS A 14 13.39 -6.63 -12.41
C LYS A 14 12.02 -6.55 -13.08
N LEU A 15 11.91 -7.09 -14.29
CA LEU A 15 10.70 -7.18 -15.12
C LEU A 15 9.51 -7.93 -14.50
N LYS A 16 9.70 -8.70 -13.42
CA LYS A 16 8.64 -9.47 -12.73
C LYS A 16 8.20 -8.85 -11.40
N ILE A 17 8.79 -7.74 -11.00
CA ILE A 17 8.53 -7.20 -9.66
C ILE A 17 7.21 -6.44 -9.67
N ILE A 18 6.28 -6.94 -8.86
CA ILE A 18 4.99 -6.28 -8.63
C ILE A 18 5.24 -5.06 -7.76
N LYS A 19 5.02 -3.88 -8.33
CA LYS A 19 5.01 -2.62 -7.59
C LYS A 19 3.71 -2.52 -6.80
N ASN A 20 3.79 -1.89 -5.64
CA ASN A 20 2.64 -1.61 -4.80
C ASN A 20 2.79 -0.31 -4.02
N VAL A 21 1.64 0.20 -3.58
CA VAL A 21 1.50 1.32 -2.66
C VAL A 21 0.35 1.02 -1.72
N PHE A 22 0.49 1.38 -0.45
CA PHE A 22 -0.60 1.28 0.51
C PHE A 22 -1.28 2.63 0.66
N VAL A 23 -2.60 2.61 0.69
CA VAL A 23 -3.43 3.79 0.91
C VAL A 23 -4.18 3.56 2.21
N TYR A 24 -3.90 4.38 3.22
CA TYR A 24 -4.59 4.35 4.51
C TYR A 24 -5.58 5.50 4.57
N ILE A 25 -6.84 5.22 4.88
CA ILE A 25 -7.92 6.23 4.88
C ILE A 25 -8.59 6.25 6.25
N SER A 26 -8.75 7.45 6.82
CA SER A 26 -9.40 7.65 8.11
C SER A 26 -10.42 8.78 8.05
N GLU A 27 -11.69 8.46 8.30
CA GLU A 27 -12.75 9.46 8.51
C GLU A 27 -12.51 10.26 9.79
N LYS A 28 -12.10 9.60 10.88
CA LYS A 28 -11.82 10.24 12.17
C LYS A 28 -10.82 11.40 12.05
N HIS A 29 -9.80 11.24 11.21
CA HIS A 29 -8.72 12.21 11.04
C HIS A 29 -8.80 13.01 9.75
N GLU A 30 -9.83 12.75 8.94
CA GLU A 30 -10.09 13.34 7.63
C GLU A 30 -8.86 13.29 6.71
N GLN A 31 -8.19 12.13 6.68
CA GLN A 31 -6.87 11.97 6.08
C GLN A 31 -6.78 10.72 5.20
N ILE A 32 -6.06 10.87 4.08
CA ILE A 32 -5.58 9.78 3.23
C ILE A 32 -4.05 9.80 3.28
N ILE A 33 -3.42 8.66 3.55
CA ILE A 33 -1.96 8.50 3.59
C ILE A 33 -1.55 7.50 2.50
N VAL A 34 -0.76 7.95 1.54
CA VAL A 34 -0.23 7.13 0.44
C VAL A 34 1.22 6.78 0.77
N THR A 35 1.49 5.49 0.95
CA THR A 35 2.76 4.97 1.44
C THR A 35 3.46 4.16 0.35
N PRO A 36 4.51 4.71 -0.28
CA PRO A 36 5.35 3.95 -1.21
C PRO A 36 6.22 2.93 -0.48
N PHE A 37 6.71 1.93 -1.21
CA PHE A 37 7.48 0.82 -0.65
C PHE A 37 8.84 0.64 -1.33
N TYR A 38 9.76 0.04 -0.59
CA TYR A 38 10.90 -0.68 -1.13
C TYR A 38 10.64 -2.19 -1.08
N LYS A 39 11.29 -2.94 -1.98
CA LYS A 39 11.42 -4.41 -1.88
C LYS A 39 12.84 -4.77 -1.50
N GLU A 40 12.98 -5.64 -0.51
CA GLU A 40 14.29 -6.17 -0.12
C GLU A 40 14.71 -7.28 -1.13
N PRO A 41 15.90 -7.17 -1.75
CA PRO A 41 16.31 -8.03 -2.86
C PRO A 41 16.54 -9.51 -2.49
N ASN A 42 16.89 -9.81 -1.25
CA ASN A 42 17.40 -11.13 -0.82
C ASN A 42 16.39 -11.95 0.00
N GLN A 43 15.42 -11.30 0.63
CA GLN A 43 14.48 -11.86 1.59
C GLN A 43 13.02 -11.70 1.14
N GLY A 44 12.78 -10.93 0.06
CA GLY A 44 11.48 -10.86 -0.62
C GLY A 44 10.37 -10.13 0.15
N TYR A 45 10.64 -9.62 1.36
CA TYR A 45 9.71 -8.76 2.08
C TYR A 45 9.80 -7.31 1.57
N ARG A 46 8.79 -6.51 1.96
CA ARG A 46 8.66 -5.10 1.61
C ARG A 46 8.77 -4.26 2.86
N TYR A 47 9.13 -2.99 2.71
CA TYR A 47 9.14 -2.04 3.81
C TYR A 47 8.82 -0.63 3.28
N SER A 48 8.10 0.15 4.08
CA SER A 48 7.67 1.50 3.68
C SER A 48 8.87 2.42 3.49
N GLN A 49 8.79 3.32 2.50
CA GLN A 49 9.77 4.40 2.38
C GLN A 49 9.62 5.40 3.52
N GLU A 50 10.58 6.32 3.60
CA GLU A 50 10.67 7.32 4.65
C GLU A 50 9.57 8.40 4.53
N GLU A 51 9.16 8.73 3.31
CA GLU A 51 8.17 9.78 3.03
C GLU A 51 6.85 9.20 2.55
N CYS A 52 5.77 9.53 3.27
CA CYS A 52 4.39 9.29 2.85
C CYS A 52 3.81 10.58 2.26
N GLU A 53 2.97 10.46 1.26
CA GLU A 53 2.15 11.58 0.80
C GLU A 53 0.84 11.61 1.58
N VAL A 54 0.43 12.78 2.06
CA VAL A 54 -0.76 12.98 2.87
C VAL A 54 -1.74 13.90 2.15
N LEU A 55 -2.97 13.43 1.98
CA LEU A 55 -4.08 14.19 1.41
C LEU A 55 -5.20 14.34 2.44
N LYS A 56 -6.09 15.31 2.22
CA LYS A 56 -7.37 15.37 2.93
C LYS A 56 -8.34 14.34 2.39
N ILE A 57 -9.25 13.83 3.22
CA ILE A 57 -10.25 12.83 2.78
C ILE A 57 -11.23 13.37 1.73
N ASP A 58 -11.46 14.68 1.69
CA ASP A 58 -12.34 15.38 0.73
C ASP A 58 -11.61 15.81 -0.56
N SER A 59 -10.35 15.38 -0.74
CA SER A 59 -9.60 15.64 -1.97
C SER A 59 -10.35 15.09 -3.19
N SER A 60 -10.21 15.78 -4.33
CA SER A 60 -10.84 15.32 -5.57
C SER A 60 -10.34 13.92 -5.94
N TYR A 61 -11.19 13.14 -6.61
CA TYR A 61 -10.80 11.81 -7.08
C TYR A 61 -9.58 11.86 -8.02
N ASP A 62 -9.43 12.96 -8.77
CA ASP A 62 -8.28 13.18 -9.63
C ASP A 62 -6.98 13.25 -8.82
N LEU A 63 -6.95 14.09 -7.77
CA LEU A 63 -5.78 14.22 -6.88
C LEU A 63 -5.44 12.90 -6.18
N ILE A 64 -6.46 12.16 -5.72
CA ILE A 64 -6.27 10.85 -5.08
C ILE A 64 -5.62 9.87 -6.06
N GLY A 65 -6.17 9.75 -7.28
CA GLY A 65 -5.62 8.84 -8.29
C GLY A 65 -4.23 9.23 -8.76
N GLU A 66 -3.98 10.53 -8.93
CA GLU A 66 -2.67 11.07 -9.29
C GLU A 66 -1.62 10.74 -8.22
N ALA A 67 -1.94 10.96 -6.94
CA ALA A 67 -1.06 10.64 -5.82
C ALA A 67 -0.71 9.15 -5.77
N ILE A 68 -1.70 8.26 -5.98
CA ILE A 68 -1.46 6.81 -6.03
C ILE A 68 -0.51 6.46 -7.17
N LYS A 69 -0.77 6.95 -8.39
CA LYS A 69 0.09 6.68 -9.55
C LYS A 69 1.49 7.25 -9.38
N ARG A 70 1.64 8.45 -8.84
CA ARG A 70 2.96 9.05 -8.57
C ARG A 70 3.73 8.22 -7.54
N ASN A 71 3.10 7.82 -6.44
CA ASN A 71 3.78 7.10 -5.37
C ASN A 71 4.08 5.63 -5.72
N ILE A 72 3.27 4.96 -6.53
CA ILE A 72 3.61 3.60 -7.00
C ILE A 72 4.84 3.60 -7.92
N GLN A 73 5.14 4.70 -8.62
CA GLN A 73 6.38 4.84 -9.40
C GLN A 73 7.61 5.07 -8.55
N LYS A 74 7.46 5.51 -7.28
CA LYS A 74 8.59 5.61 -6.35
C LYS A 74 9.08 4.23 -5.89
N PHE A 75 8.31 3.17 -6.14
CA PHE A 75 8.68 1.82 -5.76
C PHE A 75 10.06 1.44 -6.30
N ASP A 76 10.93 0.96 -5.42
CA ASP A 76 12.30 0.61 -5.78
C ASP A 76 12.80 -0.63 -5.01
N ILE A 77 13.91 -1.21 -5.47
CA ILE A 77 14.59 -2.31 -4.81
C ILE A 77 15.76 -1.73 -4.01
N LYS A 78 15.76 -1.95 -2.70
CA LYS A 78 16.78 -1.41 -1.81
C LYS A 78 17.04 -2.42 -0.70
N GLU A 79 18.31 -2.58 -0.33
CA GLU A 79 18.68 -3.40 0.82
C GLU A 79 18.15 -2.77 2.10
N TYR A 80 17.57 -3.61 2.95
CA TYR A 80 17.04 -3.17 4.22
C TYR A 80 18.18 -2.88 5.19
N ASP A 81 18.39 -1.60 5.48
CA ASP A 81 19.33 -1.18 6.51
C ASP A 81 18.68 -1.30 7.90
N ALA A 82 18.89 -2.44 8.56
CA ALA A 82 18.37 -2.71 9.90
C ALA A 82 18.86 -1.70 10.97
N LYS A 83 19.94 -0.95 10.72
CA LYS A 83 20.43 0.10 11.63
C LYS A 83 19.65 1.41 11.47
N ARG A 84 19.02 1.64 10.32
CA ARG A 84 18.19 2.83 10.02
C ARG A 84 16.70 2.56 10.02
N SER A 85 16.31 1.31 9.77
CA SER A 85 14.93 0.87 9.64
C SER A 85 14.69 -0.26 10.63
N SER A 86 13.99 0.03 11.73
CA SER A 86 13.40 -0.96 12.63
C SER A 86 11.88 -1.06 12.42
N LYS A 87 11.41 -0.59 11.26
CA LYS A 87 10.06 -0.08 11.08
C LYS A 87 9.25 -1.10 10.29
N LYS A 88 8.40 -1.84 11.01
CA LYS A 88 7.41 -2.76 10.43
C LYS A 88 6.52 -2.04 9.40
N ASP A 89 5.88 -2.81 8.53
CA ASP A 89 4.86 -2.30 7.61
C ASP A 89 3.85 -1.41 8.33
N GLY A 90 3.53 -0.26 7.72
CA GLY A 90 2.61 0.73 8.29
C GLY A 90 3.23 1.64 9.36
N TYR A 91 4.49 1.43 9.77
CA TYR A 91 5.13 2.30 10.76
C TYR A 91 5.30 3.73 10.26
N THR A 92 5.80 3.95 9.03
CA THR A 92 5.91 5.33 8.50
C THR A 92 4.53 5.98 8.42
N ALA A 93 3.52 5.25 7.94
CA ALA A 93 2.14 5.72 7.88
C ALA A 93 1.60 6.08 9.28
N PHE A 94 1.88 5.27 10.30
CA PHE A 94 1.53 5.56 11.68
C PHE A 94 2.18 6.86 12.18
N HIS A 95 3.44 7.12 11.85
CA HIS A 95 4.13 8.33 12.31
C HIS A 95 3.62 9.63 11.68
N VAL A 96 3.08 9.56 10.47
CA VAL A 96 2.39 10.69 9.83
C VAL A 96 0.89 10.69 10.10
N SER A 97 0.38 9.63 10.75
CA SER A 97 -0.99 9.58 11.23
C SER A 97 -1.15 10.48 12.46
N LYS A 98 -2.39 10.86 12.74
CA LYS A 98 -2.74 11.60 13.95
C LYS A 98 -3.04 10.67 15.15
N GLU A 99 -2.71 9.39 15.06
CA GLU A 99 -2.97 8.39 16.11
C GLU A 99 -1.86 8.33 17.16
N LYS A 100 -2.25 8.04 18.41
CA LYS A 100 -1.32 7.95 19.55
C LYS A 100 -0.71 6.57 19.75
N SER A 101 -1.26 5.55 19.10
CA SER A 101 -0.79 4.17 19.21
C SER A 101 -1.03 3.40 17.92
N MET A 102 -0.20 2.38 17.68
CA MET A 102 -0.38 1.50 16.51
C MET A 102 -1.75 0.81 16.51
N ARG A 103 -2.24 0.40 17.68
CA ARG A 103 -3.59 -0.17 17.83
C ARG A 103 -4.69 0.83 17.44
N GLY A 104 -4.50 2.11 17.74
CA GLY A 104 -5.41 3.17 17.31
C GLY A 104 -5.37 3.38 15.80
N PHE A 105 -4.18 3.30 15.21
CA PHE A 105 -3.97 3.36 13.77
C PHE A 105 -4.66 2.21 13.03
N GLU A 106 -4.39 0.97 13.43
CA GLU A 106 -5.02 -0.23 12.85
C GLU A 106 -6.55 -0.22 12.99
N LYS A 107 -7.09 0.42 14.04
CA LYS A 107 -8.53 0.55 14.25
C LYS A 107 -9.18 1.64 13.40
N ASN A 108 -8.51 2.79 13.24
CA ASN A 108 -9.14 4.01 12.70
C ASN A 108 -8.69 4.33 11.27
N TYR A 109 -7.77 3.57 10.69
CA TYR A 109 -7.37 3.67 9.29
C TYR A 109 -7.66 2.36 8.56
N THR A 110 -8.48 2.44 7.52
CA THR A 110 -8.69 1.33 6.58
C THR A 110 -7.54 1.28 5.60
N LEU A 111 -6.94 0.09 5.45
CA LEU A 111 -5.87 -0.17 4.49
C LEU A 111 -6.44 -0.62 3.15
N ILE A 112 -6.07 0.08 2.09
CA ILE A 112 -6.27 -0.32 0.69
C ILE A 112 -4.89 -0.61 0.08
N ASP A 113 -4.67 -1.85 -0.36
CA ASP A 113 -3.48 -2.24 -1.12
C ASP A 113 -3.74 -2.01 -2.60
N VAL A 114 -2.94 -1.15 -3.23
CA VAL A 114 -2.92 -0.95 -4.68
C VAL A 114 -1.63 -1.55 -5.22
N SER A 115 -1.75 -2.65 -5.96
CA SER A 115 -0.64 -3.43 -6.48
C SER A 115 -0.85 -3.85 -7.94
N GLY A 116 -0.01 -4.72 -8.48
CA GLY A 116 -0.22 -5.37 -9.77
C GLY A 116 0.59 -4.78 -10.93
N LEU A 117 1.14 -3.57 -10.78
CA LEU A 117 1.94 -2.95 -11.83
C LEU A 117 3.30 -3.65 -11.96
N THR A 118 3.57 -4.20 -13.14
CA THR A 118 4.88 -4.75 -13.54
C THR A 118 5.21 -4.23 -14.93
N ASP A 119 6.42 -4.48 -15.43
CA ASP A 119 6.80 -4.12 -16.81
C ASP A 119 6.00 -4.90 -17.88
N ARG A 120 5.20 -5.89 -17.49
CA ARG A 120 4.35 -6.71 -18.38
C ARG A 120 2.86 -6.67 -18.01
N ASN A 121 2.51 -6.09 -16.86
CA ASN A 121 1.14 -6.00 -16.39
C ASN A 121 0.80 -4.54 -16.12
N ASN A 122 -0.11 -4.01 -16.92
CA ASN A 122 -0.59 -2.64 -16.83
C ASN A 122 -1.98 -2.62 -16.19
N THR A 123 -2.16 -3.36 -15.10
CA THR A 123 -3.40 -3.33 -14.31
C THR A 123 -3.07 -3.05 -12.85
N PHE A 124 -3.88 -2.21 -12.22
CA PHE A 124 -3.91 -2.09 -10.78
C PHE A 124 -4.89 -3.12 -10.23
N ARG A 125 -4.39 -3.96 -9.32
CA ARG A 125 -5.21 -4.76 -8.41
C ARG A 125 -5.36 -3.96 -7.12
N ILE A 126 -6.60 -3.70 -6.73
CA ILE A 126 -6.95 -2.93 -5.54
C ILE A 126 -7.63 -3.87 -4.57
N GLN A 127 -7.15 -3.94 -3.33
CA GLN A 127 -7.65 -4.87 -2.32
C GLN A 127 -7.89 -4.14 -1.01
N THR A 128 -8.98 -4.47 -0.33
CA THR A 128 -9.26 -4.04 1.04
C THR A 128 -9.92 -5.17 1.83
N ARG A 129 -9.68 -5.20 3.14
CA ARG A 129 -10.33 -6.12 4.07
C ARG A 129 -11.32 -5.33 4.92
N LEU A 130 -12.54 -5.85 5.04
CA LEU A 130 -13.56 -5.16 5.84
C LEU A 130 -13.33 -5.44 7.32
N GLY A 131 -13.07 -4.40 8.12
CA GLY A 131 -12.72 -4.54 9.54
C GLY A 131 -13.79 -5.22 10.41
N PHE A 132 -15.07 -5.12 10.03
CA PHE A 132 -16.18 -5.74 10.78
C PHE A 132 -16.39 -7.23 10.47
N ILE A 133 -15.97 -7.67 9.28
CA ILE A 133 -16.07 -9.07 8.85
C ILE A 133 -14.66 -9.54 8.53
N ASN A 134 -13.95 -10.04 9.54
CA ASN A 134 -12.55 -10.53 9.49
C ASN A 134 -12.25 -11.62 8.42
N ARG A 135 -13.19 -11.93 7.52
CA ARG A 135 -13.08 -12.91 6.44
C ARG A 135 -13.53 -12.38 5.08
N LEU A 136 -14.01 -11.14 4.96
CA LEU A 136 -14.41 -10.57 3.67
C LEU A 136 -13.30 -9.66 3.12
N GLU A 137 -12.84 -9.99 1.93
CA GLU A 137 -11.92 -9.19 1.14
C GLU A 137 -12.63 -8.71 -0.12
N ILE A 138 -12.54 -7.41 -0.41
CA ILE A 138 -12.99 -6.84 -1.67
C ILE A 138 -11.76 -6.67 -2.55
N THR A 139 -11.79 -7.26 -3.74
CA THR A 139 -10.78 -7.06 -4.78
C THR A 139 -11.43 -6.44 -6.01
N SER A 140 -10.78 -5.43 -6.57
CA SER A 140 -11.12 -4.87 -7.88
C SER A 140 -9.87 -4.75 -8.75
N THR A 141 -10.06 -4.68 -10.05
CA THR A 141 -8.97 -4.50 -11.02
C THR A 141 -9.35 -3.41 -11.99
N ILE A 142 -8.41 -2.52 -12.29
CA ILE A 142 -8.57 -1.44 -13.27
C ILE A 142 -7.30 -1.33 -14.12
N SER A 143 -7.42 -0.85 -15.35
CA SER A 143 -6.25 -0.55 -16.20
C SER A 143 -5.34 0.47 -15.51
N ALA A 144 -4.02 0.29 -15.59
CA ALA A 144 -3.05 1.28 -15.12
C ALA A 144 -3.06 2.56 -15.97
N HIS A 145 -3.66 2.50 -17.16
CA HIS A 145 -3.88 3.63 -18.07
C HIS A 145 -5.23 4.32 -17.89
N CYS A 146 -6.06 3.92 -16.90
CA CYS A 146 -7.29 4.63 -16.57
C CYS A 146 -7.02 6.09 -16.21
N ASP A 147 -8.04 6.95 -16.25
CA ASP A 147 -7.89 8.32 -15.78
C ASP A 147 -7.65 8.36 -14.27
N ASN A 148 -6.96 9.40 -13.78
CA ASN A 148 -6.71 9.55 -12.35
C ASN A 148 -8.01 9.57 -11.54
N ALA A 149 -9.00 10.33 -12.03
CA ALA A 149 -10.33 10.39 -11.42
C ALA A 149 -11.02 9.01 -11.32
N GLU A 150 -10.84 8.12 -12.30
CA GLU A 150 -11.42 6.76 -12.25
C GLU A 150 -10.78 5.92 -11.14
N LEU A 151 -9.45 5.94 -11.04
CA LEU A 151 -8.71 5.24 -9.99
C LEU A 151 -9.09 5.77 -8.60
N GLY A 152 -9.07 7.08 -8.40
CA GLY A 152 -9.44 7.69 -7.13
C GLY A 152 -10.88 7.39 -6.73
N LYS A 153 -11.82 7.43 -7.69
CA LYS A 153 -13.22 7.08 -7.45
C LYS A 153 -13.38 5.61 -7.04
N LEU A 154 -12.65 4.69 -7.68
CA LEU A 154 -12.69 3.26 -7.34
C LEU A 154 -12.14 3.00 -5.93
N VAL A 155 -11.00 3.60 -5.58
CA VAL A 155 -10.40 3.48 -4.23
C VAL A 155 -11.36 3.99 -3.16
N MET A 156 -11.94 5.18 -3.35
CA MET A 156 -12.92 5.72 -2.40
C MET A 156 -14.21 4.90 -2.35
N LYS A 157 -14.65 4.33 -3.48
CA LYS A 157 -15.80 3.41 -3.49
C LYS A 157 -15.50 2.15 -2.69
N MET A 158 -14.28 1.59 -2.80
CA MET A 158 -13.86 0.43 -2.01
C MET A 158 -13.79 0.75 -0.52
N PHE A 159 -13.26 1.92 -0.15
CA PHE A 159 -13.29 2.42 1.22
C PHE A 159 -14.73 2.50 1.76
N ASN A 160 -15.62 3.17 1.02
CA ASN A 160 -17.03 3.35 1.39
C ASN A 160 -17.86 2.06 1.30
N SER A 161 -17.28 0.96 0.79
CA SER A 161 -17.93 -0.35 0.75
C SER A 161 -17.76 -1.12 2.07
N GLU A 162 -17.04 -0.55 3.05
CA GLU A 162 -17.09 -1.04 4.42
C GLU A 162 -18.55 -1.05 4.91
N ILE A 163 -19.08 -2.27 5.03
CA ILE A 163 -20.34 -2.52 5.72
C ILE A 163 -20.05 -2.30 7.21
N VAL A 164 -20.17 -1.05 7.64
CA VAL A 164 -20.24 -0.72 9.07
C VAL A 164 -21.66 -1.06 9.52
N GLU A 165 -21.82 -1.71 10.68
CA GLU A 165 -23.09 -1.72 11.40
C GLU A 165 -23.52 -0.25 11.55
N ARG A 166 -24.50 0.17 10.73
CA ARG A 166 -25.19 1.42 10.94
C ARG A 166 -25.99 1.24 12.21
N LYS A 167 -25.51 1.83 13.31
CA LYS A 167 -26.30 1.96 14.54
C LYS A 167 -27.61 2.67 14.27
#